data_AF-A0A2N5GFE2-F1
#
_entry.id   AF-A0A2N5GFE2-F1
#
_cell.length_a   1.000
_cell.length_b   1.000
_cell.length_c   1.000
_cell.angle_alpha   90.00
_cell.angle_beta   90.00
_cell.angle_gamma   90.00
#
_symmetry.space_group_name_H-M   'P 1'
#
loop_
_entity.id
_entity.type
_entity.pdbx_description
1 polymer ?
#
loop_
_entity_poly.entity_id
_entity_poly.type
_entity_poly.pdbx_seq_one_letter_code
_entity_poly.pdbx_strand_id
1 'polypeptide(L)'
;MNPPYHPDWLVTFWLTTPGLNLVNPHYFLIGLIVLVIGIIYLKKKKSSRNRVDSEEGQFQLLLTKKEIIEKQIEQLELQRKQGDVTLEQYTKTIEEYREHLQGVIRRLHQFT
;
A
#
# COMPACT_ATOMS: atom_id res chain seq x y z
N MET A 1 49.67 -21.49 -3.94
CA MET A 1 49.13 -21.16 -2.60
C MET A 1 47.63 -21.05 -2.74
N ASN A 2 46.88 -22.01 -2.20
CA ASN A 2 45.42 -21.98 -2.29
C ASN A 2 44.88 -20.92 -1.32
N PRO A 3 43.92 -20.08 -1.72
CA PRO A 3 43.32 -19.12 -0.80
C PRO A 3 42.61 -19.87 0.34
N PRO A 4 42.64 -19.32 1.57
CA PRO A 4 41.95 -19.93 2.69
C PRO A 4 40.45 -20.06 2.40
N TYR A 5 39.90 -21.26 2.60
CA TYR A 5 38.49 -21.58 2.35
C TYR A 5 37.52 -20.86 3.32
N HIS A 6 38.02 -20.23 4.37
CA HIS A 6 37.25 -19.47 5.34
C HIS A 6 37.89 -18.10 5.59
N PRO A 7 37.09 -17.02 5.67
CA PRO A 7 37.62 -15.71 5.99
C PRO A 7 38.00 -15.62 7.47
N ASP A 8 39.18 -15.08 7.77
CA ASP A 8 39.77 -15.06 9.12
C ASP A 8 38.90 -14.37 10.17
N TRP A 9 38.13 -13.35 9.77
CA TRP A 9 37.21 -12.63 10.66
C TRP A 9 36.04 -13.51 11.14
N LEU A 10 35.59 -14.46 10.30
CA LEU A 10 34.45 -15.32 10.64
C LEU A 10 34.89 -16.41 11.62
N VAL A 11 36.11 -16.92 11.45
CA VAL A 11 36.70 -17.91 12.36
C VAL A 11 36.97 -17.30 13.73
N THR A 12 37.58 -16.12 13.77
CA THR A 12 37.85 -15.40 15.03
C THR A 12 36.55 -15.03 15.76
N PHE A 13 35.51 -14.59 15.04
CA PHE A 13 34.19 -14.35 15.61
C PHE A 13 33.59 -15.60 16.28
N TRP A 14 33.70 -16.76 15.63
CA TRP A 14 33.13 -18.01 16.13
C TRP A 14 33.86 -18.61 17.33
N LEU A 15 35.19 -18.49 17.35
CA LEU A 15 36.01 -18.94 18.46
C LEU A 15 35.90 -18.01 19.68
N THR A 16 35.69 -16.71 19.46
CA THR A 16 35.64 -15.70 20.53
C THR A 16 34.26 -15.61 21.18
N THR A 17 33.20 -16.07 20.52
CA THR A 17 31.85 -15.98 21.08
C THR A 17 31.51 -17.17 21.99
N PRO A 18 31.35 -16.97 23.31
CA PRO A 18 31.04 -18.05 24.24
C PRO A 18 29.67 -18.67 23.89
N GLY A 19 29.63 -20.00 23.80
CA GLY A 19 28.42 -20.78 23.47
C GLY A 19 28.25 -21.16 21.99
N LEU A 20 28.84 -20.40 21.06
CA LEU A 20 28.76 -20.68 19.61
C LEU A 20 29.89 -21.59 19.11
N ASN A 21 31.00 -21.66 19.85
CA ASN A 21 32.13 -22.57 19.61
C ASN A 21 31.76 -24.07 19.73
N LEU A 22 30.61 -24.40 20.32
CA LEU A 22 30.10 -25.78 20.42
C LEU A 22 29.25 -26.18 19.20
N VAL A 23 28.86 -25.23 18.35
CA VAL A 23 27.94 -25.44 17.23
C VAL A 23 28.72 -25.41 15.93
N ASN A 24 28.52 -26.42 15.07
CA ASN A 24 29.19 -26.45 13.77
C ASN A 24 28.77 -25.23 12.92
N PRO A 25 29.72 -24.34 12.57
CA PRO A 25 29.44 -23.06 11.91
C PRO A 25 28.66 -23.21 10.60
N HIS A 26 28.88 -24.30 9.87
CA HIS A 26 28.29 -24.51 8.57
C HIS A 26 26.77 -24.72 8.68
N TYR A 27 26.32 -25.55 9.63
CA TYR A 27 24.88 -25.77 9.83
C TYR A 27 24.19 -24.53 10.39
N PHE A 28 24.85 -23.75 11.23
CA PHE A 28 24.32 -22.48 11.73
C PHE A 28 24.13 -21.47 10.59
N LEU A 29 25.13 -21.32 9.71
CA LEU A 29 25.06 -20.45 8.53
C LEU A 29 23.95 -20.88 7.56
N ILE A 30 23.83 -22.19 7.29
CA ILE A 30 22.76 -22.72 6.44
C ILE A 30 21.39 -22.44 7.07
N GLY A 31 21.24 -22.68 8.37
CA GLY A 31 20.01 -22.37 9.11
C GLY A 31 19.65 -20.89 9.05
N LEU A 32 20.63 -20.00 9.21
CA LEU A 32 20.45 -18.55 9.12
C LEU A 32 20.01 -18.14 7.70
N ILE A 33 20.62 -18.70 6.66
CA ILE A 33 20.26 -18.43 5.27
C ILE A 33 18.81 -18.86 5.01
N VAL A 34 18.44 -20.08 5.42
CA VAL A 34 17.07 -20.60 5.26
C VAL A 34 16.06 -19.75 6.03
N LEU A 35 16.40 -19.32 7.24
CA LEU A 35 15.57 -18.43 8.05
C LEU A 35 15.35 -17.09 7.34
N VAL A 36 16.43 -16.46 6.84
CA VAL A 36 16.36 -15.18 6.12
C VAL A 36 15.53 -15.31 4.85
N ILE A 37 15.74 -16.36 4.05
CA ILE A 37 14.94 -16.64 2.85
C ILE A 37 13.46 -16.84 3.22
N GLY A 38 13.17 -17.60 4.28
CA GLY A 38 11.82 -17.80 4.79
C GLY A 38 11.13 -16.50 5.21
N ILE A 39 11.83 -15.63 5.94
CA ILE A 39 11.33 -14.31 6.34
C ILE A 39 11.04 -13.44 5.11
N ILE A 40 11.95 -13.41 4.13
CA ILE A 40 11.76 -12.65 2.88
C ILE A 40 10.52 -13.16 2.13
N TYR A 41 10.36 -14.48 2.01
CA TYR A 41 9.22 -15.09 1.33
C TYR A 41 7.89 -14.75 2.02
N LEU A 42 7.84 -14.81 3.36
CA LEU A 42 6.67 -14.44 4.15
C LEU A 42 6.35 -12.94 4.03
N LYS A 43 7.35 -12.06 4.08
CA LYS A 43 7.14 -10.61 3.88
C LYS A 43 6.63 -10.30 2.47
N LYS A 44 7.13 -10.98 1.44
CA LYS A 44 6.69 -10.79 0.06
C LYS A 44 5.22 -11.20 -0.14
N LYS A 45 4.79 -12.31 0.48
CA LYS A 45 3.39 -12.78 0.46
C LYS A 45 2.43 -11.88 1.26
N LYS A 46 2.89 -11.29 2.37
CA LYS A 46 2.08 -10.35 3.16
C LYS A 46 1.96 -8.98 2.49
N SER A 47 3.01 -8.52 1.83
CA SER A 47 3.02 -7.25 1.09
C SER A 47 2.05 -7.26 -0.09
N SER A 48 2.01 -8.34 -0.88
CA SER A 48 1.04 -8.46 -1.99
C SER A 48 -0.41 -8.46 -1.49
N ARG A 49 -0.70 -9.17 -0.39
CA ARG A 49 -2.04 -9.17 0.21
C ARG A 49 -2.46 -7.80 0.75
N ASN A 50 -1.57 -7.11 1.46
CA ASN A 50 -1.85 -5.75 1.95
C ASN A 50 -2.01 -4.74 0.81
N ARG A 51 -1.28 -4.91 -0.30
CA ARG A 51 -1.39 -4.01 -1.44
C ARG A 51 -2.74 -4.16 -2.15
N VAL A 52 -3.18 -5.40 -2.38
CA VAL A 52 -4.50 -5.70 -2.96
C VAL A 52 -5.63 -5.19 -2.06
N ASP A 53 -5.55 -5.43 -0.75
CA ASP A 53 -6.55 -4.95 0.22
C ASP A 53 -6.60 -3.41 0.29
N SER A 54 -5.43 -2.76 0.18
CA SER A 54 -5.35 -1.29 0.13
C SER A 54 -5.86 -0.70 -1.18
N GLU A 55 -5.66 -1.37 -2.32
CA GLU A 55 -6.15 -0.93 -3.63
C GLU A 55 -7.68 -1.04 -3.67
N GLU A 56 -8.24 -2.16 -3.18
CA GLU A 56 -9.69 -2.37 -3.04
C GLU A 56 -10.35 -1.34 -2.11
N GLY A 57 -9.73 -1.06 -0.95
CA GLY A 57 -10.23 -0.04 -0.03
C GLY A 57 -10.25 1.37 -0.63
N GLN A 58 -9.25 1.71 -1.45
CA GLN A 58 -9.23 2.99 -2.17
C GLN A 58 -10.30 3.06 -3.26
N PHE A 59 -10.53 1.96 -3.97
CA PHE A 59 -11.57 1.86 -4.98
C PHE A 59 -12.96 2.06 -4.37
N GLN A 60 -13.27 1.36 -3.27
CA GLN A 60 -14.54 1.52 -2.55
C GLN A 60 -14.74 2.94 -2.04
N LEU A 61 -13.71 3.56 -1.47
CA LEU A 61 -13.77 4.96 -1.04
C LEU A 61 -14.10 5.92 -2.19
N LEU A 62 -13.52 5.69 -3.37
CA LEU A 62 -13.80 6.52 -4.56
C LEU A 62 -15.24 6.34 -5.06
N LEU A 63 -15.80 5.12 -5.00
CA LEU A 63 -17.21 4.88 -5.31
C LEU A 63 -18.13 5.63 -4.36
N THR A 64 -17.88 5.56 -3.05
CA THR A 64 -18.67 6.30 -2.06
C THR A 64 -18.58 7.81 -2.29
N LYS A 65 -17.38 8.35 -2.61
CA LYS A 65 -17.23 9.77 -2.94
C LYS A 65 -18.02 10.18 -4.16
N LYS A 66 -18.03 9.34 -5.21
CA LYS A 66 -18.84 9.56 -6.41
C LYS A 66 -20.32 9.68 -6.04
N GLU A 67 -20.85 8.72 -5.29
CA GLU A 67 -22.26 8.69 -4.89
C GLU A 67 -22.64 9.92 -4.03
N ILE A 68 -21.77 10.34 -3.12
CA ILE A 68 -22.00 11.54 -2.30
C ILE A 68 -22.08 12.79 -3.18
N ILE A 69 -21.17 12.95 -4.14
CA ILE A 69 -21.17 14.11 -5.06
C ILE A 69 -22.44 14.10 -5.93
N GLU A 70 -22.85 12.94 -6.43
CA GLU A 70 -24.10 12.81 -7.20
C GLU A 70 -25.32 13.23 -6.36
N LYS A 71 -25.41 12.79 -5.10
CA LYS A 71 -26.47 13.23 -4.16
C LYS A 71 -26.42 14.73 -3.87
N GLN A 72 -25.23 15.31 -3.76
CA GLN A 72 -25.08 16.76 -3.56
C GLN A 72 -25.57 17.56 -4.77
N ILE A 73 -25.33 17.06 -5.99
CA ILE A 73 -25.88 17.65 -7.21
C ILE A 73 -27.41 17.58 -7.21
N GLU A 74 -27.99 16.41 -6.88
CA GLU A 74 -29.45 16.26 -6.78
C GLU A 74 -30.08 17.20 -5.74
N GLN A 75 -29.46 17.33 -4.57
CA GLN A 75 -29.90 18.28 -3.54
C GLN A 75 -29.82 19.73 -4.02
N LEU A 76 -28.73 20.10 -4.70
CA LEU A 76 -28.56 21.45 -5.23
C LEU A 76 -29.62 21.76 -6.30
N GLU A 77 -29.96 20.79 -7.15
CA GLU A 77 -31.07 20.91 -8.10
C GLU A 77 -32.42 21.11 -7.41
N LEU A 78 -32.68 20.36 -6.33
CA LEU A 78 -33.91 20.51 -5.55
C LEU A 78 -34.01 21.89 -4.90
N GLN A 79 -32.94 22.37 -4.26
CA GLN A 79 -32.88 23.70 -3.65
C GLN A 79 -33.07 24.80 -4.71
N ARG A 80 -32.52 24.62 -5.91
CA ARG A 80 -32.76 25.54 -7.03
C ARG A 80 -34.22 25.57 -7.46
N LYS A 81 -34.89 24.41 -7.54
CA LYS A 81 -36.32 24.30 -7.85
C LYS A 81 -37.20 24.93 -6.75
N GLN A 82 -36.76 24.87 -5.49
CA GLN A 82 -37.44 25.48 -4.35
C GLN A 82 -37.20 26.99 -4.25
N GLY A 83 -36.24 27.53 -5.01
CA GLY A 83 -35.89 28.96 -5.01
C GLY A 83 -34.91 29.36 -3.91
N ASP A 84 -34.37 28.39 -3.17
CA ASP A 84 -33.42 28.62 -2.05
C ASP A 84 -32.04 29.09 -2.52
N VAL A 85 -31.73 28.90 -3.81
CA VAL A 85 -30.41 29.22 -4.39
C VAL A 85 -30.60 30.09 -5.63
N THR A 86 -29.79 31.15 -5.74
CA THR A 86 -29.77 32.01 -6.92
C THR A 86 -29.19 31.27 -8.12
N LEU A 87 -29.54 31.70 -9.34
CA LEU A 87 -29.03 31.08 -10.57
C LEU A 87 -27.49 31.08 -10.61
N GLU A 88 -26.88 32.19 -10.20
CA GLU A 88 -25.43 32.38 -10.21
C GLU A 88 -24.70 31.47 -9.22
N GLN A 89 -25.23 31.34 -8.00
CA GLN A 89 -24.72 30.40 -6.99
C GLN A 89 -24.87 28.96 -7.47
N TYR A 90 -26.02 28.60 -8.03
CA TYR A 90 -26.26 27.27 -8.58
C TYR A 90 -25.27 26.93 -9.69
N THR A 91 -25.07 27.83 -10.67
CA THR A 91 -24.17 27.59 -11.80
C THR A 91 -22.72 27.41 -11.36
N LYS A 92 -22.26 28.17 -10.36
CA LYS A 92 -20.89 28.04 -9.85
C LYS A 92 -20.71 26.72 -9.12
N THR A 93 -21.62 26.41 -8.19
CA THR A 93 -21.50 25.22 -7.34
C THR A 93 -21.69 23.92 -8.12
N ILE A 94 -22.55 23.89 -9.14
CA ILE A 94 -22.73 22.69 -9.96
C ILE A 94 -21.54 22.42 -10.88
N GLU A 95 -20.87 23.46 -11.38
CA GLU A 95 -19.66 23.30 -12.18
C GLU A 95 -18.52 22.70 -11.34
N GLU A 96 -18.33 23.22 -10.12
CA GLU A 96 -17.36 22.69 -9.15
C GLU A 96 -17.64 21.20 -8.82
N TYR A 97 -18.91 20.84 -8.57
CA TYR A 97 -19.27 19.44 -8.33
C TYR A 97 -19.05 18.54 -9.55
N ARG A 98 -19.30 19.03 -10.76
CA ARG A 98 -19.04 18.29 -12.01
C ARG A 98 -17.55 18.07 -12.24
N GLU A 99 -16.72 19.08 -12.02
CA GLU A 99 -15.27 18.94 -12.10
C GLU A 99 -14.75 17.91 -11.08
N HIS A 100 -15.25 17.97 -9.85
CA HIS A 100 -14.91 17.01 -8.79
C HIS A 100 -15.33 15.59 -9.18
N LEU A 101 -16.55 15.42 -9.72
CA LEU A 101 -17.05 14.13 -10.18
C LEU A 101 -16.18 13.57 -11.32
N GLN A 102 -15.81 14.39 -12.30
CA GLN A 102 -14.91 13.98 -13.38
C GLN A 102 -13.53 13.57 -12.85
N GLY A 103 -13.02 14.27 -11.84
CA GLY A 103 -11.77 13.90 -11.16
C GLY A 103 -11.86 12.53 -10.48
N VAL A 104 -12.97 12.24 -9.80
CA VAL A 104 -13.22 10.93 -9.16
C VAL A 104 -13.37 9.83 -10.20
N ILE A 105 -14.11 10.06 -11.29
CA ILE A 105 -14.29 9.09 -12.38
C ILE A 105 -12.95 8.76 -13.04
N ARG A 106 -12.10 9.77 -13.29
CA ARG A 106 -10.77 9.55 -13.87
C ARG A 106 -9.90 8.68 -12.96
N ARG A 107 -9.97 8.87 -11.64
CA ARG A 107 -9.26 8.04 -10.66
C ARG A 107 -9.83 6.62 -10.61
N LEU A 108 -11.15 6.45 -10.65
CA LEU A 108 -11.77 5.12 -10.73
C LEU A 108 -11.32 4.35 -11.97
N HIS A 109 -11.21 5.02 -13.13
CA HIS A 109 -10.72 4.40 -14.36
C HIS A 109 -9.23 3.98 -14.30
N GLN A 110 -8.45 4.43 -13.31
CA GLN A 110 -7.09 3.92 -13.10
C GLN A 110 -7.07 2.56 -12.38
N PHE A 111 -8.19 2.14 -11.79
CA PHE A 111 -8.36 0.85 -11.12
C PHE A 111 -9.04 -0.21 -12.01
N THR A 112 -9.62 0.17 -13.16
CA THR A 112 -10.27 -0.70 -14.14
C THR A 112 -9.36 -0.94 -15.34
#